data_AF-A0ABD4ZTE7-F1
#
_entry.id   AF-A0ABD4ZTE7-F1
#
_cell.length_a   1.000
_cell.length_b   1.000
_cell.length_c   1.000
_cell.angle_alpha   90.00
_cell.angle_beta   90.00
_cell.angle_gamma   90.00
#
_symmetry.space_group_name_H-M   'P 1'
#
loop_
_entity.id
_entity.type
_entity.pdbx_description
1 polymer ?
#
loop_
_entity_poly.entity_id
_entity_poly.type
_entity_poly.pdbx_seq_one_letter_code
_entity_poly.pdbx_strand_id
1 'polypeptide(L)'
;MGLFSSKADKEKAKIEKANRKAENEKILEYFKNHSDYKVGDMYFDDKHGKLFIKKSFTMNRSQAVYNYDELISYTPIFEGGKIKKHHGITRAIVGGVLAGPVGALVGAGTGGKDFDTIKRLGFILHLTNNRSQNFMLVISESKTDSFLTKSAMEDYNNIAAKLDQIIASSNQPTTAAKSEVDEIRKYKELLDDGIITQEDFDTKKKELLGL
;
A
#
# COMPACT_ATOMS: atom_id res chain seq x y z
N MET A 1 -7.96 2.30 -41.18
CA MET A 1 -7.99 3.79 -41.10
C MET A 1 -7.25 4.20 -39.84
N GLY A 2 -6.13 4.89 -39.97
CA GLY A 2 -5.20 5.16 -38.88
C GLY A 2 -5.70 6.23 -37.92
N LEU A 3 -5.68 5.92 -36.62
CA LEU A 3 -5.92 6.83 -35.51
C LEU A 3 -4.80 7.88 -35.42
N PHE A 4 -4.93 8.99 -36.14
CA PHE A 4 -4.07 10.16 -35.92
C PHE A 4 -4.78 11.12 -34.95
N SER A 5 -4.30 11.15 -33.71
CA SER A 5 -4.69 12.14 -32.70
C SER A 5 -4.43 13.57 -33.22
N SER A 6 -5.41 14.46 -33.10
CA SER A 6 -5.33 15.84 -33.58
C SER A 6 -4.30 16.64 -32.78
N LYS A 7 -3.83 17.78 -33.32
CA LYS A 7 -2.93 18.68 -32.57
C LYS A 7 -3.54 19.14 -31.25
N ALA A 8 -4.84 19.42 -31.22
CA ALA A 8 -5.58 19.79 -30.02
C ALA A 8 -5.62 18.65 -28.99
N ASP A 9 -5.78 17.39 -29.43
CA ASP A 9 -5.78 16.23 -28.52
C ASP A 9 -4.39 16.01 -27.90
N LYS A 10 -3.31 16.18 -28.69
CA LYS A 10 -1.94 16.09 -28.19
C LYS A 10 -1.63 17.18 -27.17
N GLU A 11 -2.14 18.39 -27.38
CA GLU A 11 -1.95 19.52 -26.48
C GLU A 11 -2.73 19.35 -25.17
N LYS A 12 -3.99 18.90 -25.23
CA LYS A 12 -4.79 18.52 -24.06
C LYS A 12 -4.10 17.41 -23.24
N ALA A 13 -3.65 16.34 -23.89
CA ALA A 13 -2.93 15.25 -23.22
C ALA A 13 -1.62 15.71 -22.57
N LYS A 14 -0.92 16.68 -23.19
CA LYS A 14 0.30 17.27 -22.63
C LYS A 14 0.00 18.09 -21.37
N ILE A 15 -1.07 18.90 -21.39
CA ILE A 15 -1.51 19.69 -20.23
C ILE A 15 -1.95 18.78 -19.09
N GLU A 16 -2.78 17.76 -19.38
CA GLU A 16 -3.24 16.81 -18.37
C GLU A 16 -2.07 16.06 -17.70
N LYS A 17 -1.09 15.63 -18.50
CA LYS A 17 0.13 14.98 -17.99
C LYS A 17 0.94 15.91 -17.10
N ALA A 18 1.04 17.20 -17.44
CA ALA A 18 1.75 18.19 -16.64
C ALA A 18 1.03 18.45 -15.30
N ASN A 19 -0.30 18.60 -15.34
CA ASN A 19 -1.12 18.80 -14.14
C ASN A 19 -1.01 17.59 -13.21
N ARG A 20 -1.16 16.38 -13.74
CA ARG A 20 -1.01 15.14 -12.98
C ARG A 20 0.40 15.05 -12.37
N LYS A 21 1.45 15.39 -13.12
CA LYS A 21 2.81 15.39 -12.58
C LYS A 21 2.95 16.36 -11.39
N ALA A 22 2.45 17.59 -11.52
CA ALA A 22 2.53 18.59 -10.46
C ALA A 22 1.73 18.15 -9.21
N GLU A 23 0.56 17.56 -9.39
CA GLU A 23 -0.24 17.00 -8.30
C GLU A 23 0.50 15.87 -7.57
N ASN A 24 1.09 14.93 -8.32
CA ASN A 24 1.88 13.83 -7.77
C ASN A 24 3.08 14.33 -6.95
N GLU A 25 3.74 15.40 -7.40
CA GLU A 25 4.86 16.02 -6.70
C GLU A 25 4.40 16.64 -5.37
N LYS A 26 3.26 17.33 -5.36
CA LYS A 26 2.67 17.89 -4.13
C LYS A 26 2.31 16.80 -3.11
N ILE A 27 1.71 15.71 -3.57
CA ILE A 27 1.37 14.56 -2.70
C ILE A 27 2.66 13.98 -2.10
N LEU A 28 3.67 13.72 -2.94
CA LEU A 28 4.95 13.18 -2.47
C LEU A 28 5.63 14.11 -1.47
N GLU A 29 5.60 15.42 -1.69
CA GLU A 29 6.16 16.41 -0.78
C GLU A 29 5.44 16.43 0.56
N TYR A 30 4.10 16.40 0.55
CA TYR A 30 3.31 16.26 1.78
C TYR A 30 3.75 15.04 2.59
N PHE A 31 3.78 13.85 1.99
CA PHE A 31 4.14 12.62 2.72
C PHE A 31 5.62 12.57 3.13
N LYS A 32 6.53 13.21 2.39
CA LYS A 32 7.93 13.35 2.86
C LYS A 32 8.05 14.17 4.14
N ASN A 33 7.16 15.13 4.35
CA ASN A 33 7.24 16.06 5.49
C ASN A 33 6.37 15.63 6.68
N HIS A 34 5.33 14.81 6.44
CA HIS A 34 4.35 14.45 7.48
C HIS A 34 4.43 12.98 7.92
N SER A 35 4.99 12.08 7.10
CA SER A 35 5.12 10.67 7.49
C SER A 35 6.15 10.47 8.59
N ASP A 36 5.74 9.77 9.64
CA ASP A 36 6.59 9.31 10.74
C ASP A 36 7.30 7.99 10.41
N TYR A 37 6.77 7.20 9.47
CA TYR A 37 7.37 5.93 9.08
C TYR A 37 7.36 5.74 7.57
N LYS A 38 8.47 5.21 7.05
CA LYS A 38 8.63 4.90 5.63
C LYS A 38 9.38 3.59 5.46
N VAL A 39 8.84 2.71 4.62
CA VAL A 39 9.45 1.44 4.25
C VAL A 39 9.20 1.18 2.76
N GLY A 40 10.28 0.91 2.01
CA GLY A 40 10.25 0.88 0.55
C GLY A 40 9.61 2.14 -0.07
N ASP A 41 8.53 1.93 -0.82
CA ASP A 41 7.72 2.98 -1.47
C ASP A 41 6.44 3.33 -0.68
N MET A 42 6.29 2.83 0.55
CA MET A 42 5.15 3.15 1.43
C MET A 42 5.55 4.21 2.45
N TYR A 43 4.69 5.19 2.60
CA TYR A 43 4.78 6.31 3.54
C TYR A 43 3.57 6.26 4.45
N PHE A 44 3.82 6.26 5.76
CA PHE A 44 2.83 6.11 6.80
C PHE A 44 2.81 7.40 7.62
N ASP A 45 1.67 8.06 7.64
CA ASP A 45 1.39 9.23 8.48
C ASP A 45 0.37 8.80 9.54
N ASP A 46 0.88 8.35 10.67
CA ASP A 46 0.09 7.87 11.80
C ASP A 46 -0.70 9.00 12.47
N LYS A 47 -0.17 10.24 12.40
CA LYS A 47 -0.84 11.41 12.99
C LYS A 47 -2.16 11.71 12.30
N HIS A 48 -2.17 11.59 10.97
CA HIS A 48 -3.38 11.84 10.17
C HIS A 48 -4.09 10.56 9.72
N GLY A 49 -3.54 9.39 10.05
CA GLY A 49 -4.09 8.09 9.67
C GLY A 49 -4.10 7.88 8.15
N LYS A 50 -2.98 8.18 7.47
CA LYS A 50 -2.87 8.08 6.00
C LYS A 50 -1.72 7.19 5.56
N LEU A 51 -1.99 6.36 4.56
CA LEU A 51 -1.02 5.56 3.82
C LEU A 51 -0.86 6.14 2.41
N PHE A 52 0.38 6.45 2.03
CA PHE A 52 0.73 6.76 0.65
C PHE A 52 1.64 5.70 0.06
N ILE A 53 1.25 5.24 -1.13
CA ILE A 53 2.03 4.33 -1.96
C ILE A 53 2.59 5.14 -3.12
N LYS A 54 3.90 5.28 -3.17
CA LYS A 54 4.59 6.00 -4.24
C LYS A 54 4.53 5.19 -5.54
N LYS A 55 4.37 5.92 -6.65
CA LYS A 55 4.50 5.37 -8.00
C LYS A 55 5.86 4.69 -8.18
N SER A 56 5.84 3.49 -8.75
CA SER A 56 7.05 2.79 -9.18
C SER A 56 6.89 2.27 -10.60
N PHE A 57 7.78 2.70 -11.50
CA PHE A 57 7.77 2.21 -12.87
C PHE A 57 8.30 0.78 -12.96
N THR A 58 9.31 0.44 -12.16
CA THR A 58 9.93 -0.89 -12.13
C THR A 58 8.97 -1.96 -11.61
N MET A 59 8.08 -1.59 -10.67
CA MET A 59 7.08 -2.50 -10.11
C MET A 59 5.69 -2.38 -10.79
N ASN A 60 5.58 -1.64 -11.91
CA ASN A 60 4.32 -1.35 -12.59
C ASN A 60 3.20 -0.87 -11.61
N ARG A 61 3.56 0.04 -10.71
CA ARG A 61 2.71 0.53 -9.63
C ARG A 61 2.36 2.01 -9.82
N SER A 62 1.07 2.30 -9.85
CA SER A 62 0.56 3.67 -9.77
C SER A 62 0.69 4.20 -8.34
N GLN A 63 0.72 5.52 -8.19
CA GLN A 63 0.61 6.11 -6.86
C GLN A 63 -0.81 5.93 -6.32
N ALA A 64 -0.95 5.88 -5.01
CA ALA A 64 -2.25 5.89 -4.34
C ALA A 64 -2.13 6.45 -2.92
N VAL A 65 -3.19 7.10 -2.44
CA VAL A 65 -3.34 7.54 -1.05
C VAL A 65 -4.59 6.85 -0.49
N TYR A 66 -4.48 6.34 0.72
CA TYR A 66 -5.56 5.69 1.45
C TYR A 66 -5.60 6.24 2.88
N ASN A 67 -6.78 6.40 3.44
CA ASN A 67 -6.92 6.53 4.88
C ASN A 67 -6.76 5.15 5.55
N TYR A 68 -6.35 5.13 6.82
CA TYR A 68 -6.15 3.89 7.57
C TYR A 68 -7.46 3.15 7.83
N ASP A 69 -8.58 3.86 7.97
CA ASP A 69 -9.92 3.29 8.12
C ASP A 69 -10.43 2.60 6.85
N GLU A 70 -9.85 2.91 5.68
CA GLU A 70 -10.12 2.17 4.45
C GLU A 70 -9.48 0.78 4.48
N LEU A 71 -8.43 0.54 5.27
CA LEU A 71 -7.74 -0.76 5.31
C LEU A 71 -8.47 -1.76 6.21
N ILE A 72 -9.08 -2.76 5.59
CA ILE A 72 -9.81 -3.82 6.30
C ILE A 72 -8.88 -4.96 6.71
N SER A 73 -8.06 -5.42 5.75
CA SER A 73 -7.12 -6.51 5.95
C SER A 73 -6.08 -6.52 4.83
N TYR A 74 -5.14 -7.47 4.86
CA TYR A 74 -4.24 -7.72 3.76
C TYR A 74 -3.97 -9.21 3.56
N THR A 75 -3.65 -9.60 2.34
CA THR A 75 -3.16 -10.94 2.01
C THR A 75 -1.66 -10.88 1.71
N PRO A 76 -0.82 -11.58 2.49
CA PRO A 76 0.59 -11.72 2.17
C PRO A 76 0.80 -12.54 0.89
N ILE A 77 1.71 -12.08 0.02
CA ILE A 77 2.17 -12.81 -1.17
C ILE A 77 3.62 -13.21 -0.93
N PHE A 78 3.86 -14.52 -0.89
CA PHE A 78 5.19 -15.12 -0.87
C PHE A 78 5.22 -16.33 -1.80
N GLU A 79 5.96 -16.23 -2.90
CA GLU A 79 6.11 -17.32 -3.85
C GLU A 79 7.58 -17.53 -4.19
N GLY A 80 8.06 -18.75 -3.99
CA GLY A 80 9.45 -19.14 -4.23
C GLY A 80 9.61 -20.52 -4.86
N GLY A 81 10.86 -20.96 -5.02
CA GLY A 81 11.20 -22.26 -5.59
C GLY A 81 12.67 -22.64 -5.38
N LYS A 82 13.14 -23.69 -6.07
CA LYS A 82 14.54 -24.12 -6.13
C LYS A 82 15.02 -24.20 -7.58
N ILE A 83 16.24 -23.74 -7.86
CA ILE A 83 16.90 -23.89 -9.18
C ILE A 83 18.05 -24.89 -9.09
N LYS A 84 18.05 -25.92 -9.96
CA LYS A 84 19.18 -26.84 -10.16
C LYS A 84 20.12 -26.35 -11.28
N LYS A 85 21.43 -26.55 -11.12
CA LYS A 85 22.47 -26.00 -12.01
C LYS A 85 22.60 -26.65 -13.40
N HIS A 86 21.94 -27.77 -13.68
CA HIS A 86 21.94 -28.41 -15.01
C HIS A 86 20.56 -28.95 -15.38
N HIS A 87 20.11 -28.58 -16.59
CA HIS A 87 18.96 -29.09 -17.35
C HIS A 87 17.69 -29.39 -16.54
N GLY A 88 16.81 -28.40 -16.43
CA GLY A 88 15.40 -28.63 -16.10
C GLY A 88 14.84 -27.64 -15.09
N ILE A 89 13.90 -26.80 -15.54
CA ILE A 89 13.04 -26.03 -14.67
C ILE A 89 12.09 -27.03 -13.97
N THR A 90 12.49 -27.55 -12.81
CA THR A 90 11.59 -28.36 -11.99
C THR A 90 10.81 -27.40 -11.08
N ARG A 91 9.53 -27.19 -11.38
CA ARG A 91 8.63 -26.36 -10.57
C ARG A 91 8.25 -27.15 -9.31
N ALA A 92 8.89 -26.86 -8.18
CA ALA A 92 8.32 -27.22 -6.89
C ALA A 92 7.31 -26.15 -6.50
N ILE A 93 6.03 -26.51 -6.41
CA ILE A 93 5.04 -25.71 -5.67
C ILE A 93 5.35 -25.99 -4.20
N VAL A 94 5.99 -25.04 -3.52
CA VAL A 94 6.04 -25.07 -2.05
C VAL A 94 4.68 -24.60 -1.57
N GLY A 95 3.75 -25.55 -1.52
CA GLY A 95 2.41 -25.36 -0.97
C GLY A 95 2.36 -25.87 0.46
N GLY A 96 1.92 -25.00 1.38
CA GLY A 96 1.38 -25.39 2.69
C GLY A 96 2.27 -25.07 3.89
N VAL A 97 1.75 -24.18 4.76
CA VAL A 97 2.22 -23.79 6.11
C VAL A 97 3.39 -22.79 6.08
N LEU A 98 3.23 -21.46 6.10
CA LEU A 98 2.51 -20.56 7.02
C LEU A 98 2.86 -20.78 8.50
N ALA A 99 4.08 -20.41 8.92
CA ALA A 99 4.40 -20.13 10.32
C ALA A 99 4.79 -18.65 10.50
N GLY A 100 3.79 -17.77 10.39
CA GLY A 100 3.93 -16.34 10.70
C GLY A 100 5.02 -15.59 9.91
N PRO A 101 5.33 -14.34 10.29
CA PRO A 101 6.22 -13.45 9.53
C PRO A 101 7.69 -13.92 9.40
N VAL A 102 8.13 -14.96 10.11
CA VAL A 102 9.55 -15.37 10.14
C VAL A 102 9.80 -16.87 9.86
N GLY A 103 8.79 -17.73 9.83
CA GLY A 103 9.00 -19.17 9.96
C GLY A 103 8.91 -20.01 8.69
N ALA A 104 9.64 -19.73 7.60
CA ALA A 104 9.67 -20.69 6.46
C ALA A 104 10.83 -20.55 5.46
N LEU A 105 12.02 -20.09 5.85
CA LEU A 105 13.13 -19.92 4.89
C LEU A 105 14.43 -20.61 5.24
N VAL A 106 14.54 -21.28 6.38
CA VAL A 106 15.79 -21.95 6.76
C VAL A 106 15.52 -23.38 7.20
N GLY A 107 15.95 -24.33 6.36
CA GLY A 107 16.31 -25.67 6.82
C GLY A 107 15.56 -26.86 6.20
N ALA A 108 15.71 -27.10 4.90
CA ALA A 108 15.62 -28.46 4.35
C ALA A 108 16.40 -28.58 3.03
N GLY A 109 17.70 -28.87 3.16
CA GLY A 109 18.52 -29.41 2.08
C GLY A 109 19.65 -28.51 1.60
N THR A 110 20.68 -28.29 2.42
CA THR A 110 22.01 -27.81 1.97
C THR A 110 22.97 -28.96 1.66
N GLY A 111 22.45 -30.13 1.31
CA GLY A 111 23.21 -31.20 0.65
C GLY A 111 23.05 -31.11 -0.87
N GLY A 112 23.69 -30.14 -1.54
CA GLY A 112 23.66 -30.02 -3.01
C GLY A 112 23.85 -28.60 -3.55
N LYS A 113 24.19 -28.47 -4.84
CA LYS A 113 24.43 -27.21 -5.58
C LYS A 113 23.12 -26.48 -5.97
N ASP A 114 22.09 -26.56 -5.16
CA ASP A 114 20.75 -25.99 -5.40
C ASP A 114 20.61 -24.64 -4.67
N PHE A 115 19.86 -23.69 -5.25
CA PHE A 115 19.61 -22.39 -4.62
C PHE A 115 18.11 -22.14 -4.48
N ASP A 116 17.70 -21.60 -3.32
CA ASP A 116 16.34 -21.13 -3.08
C ASP A 116 16.09 -19.78 -3.80
N THR A 117 14.88 -19.61 -4.34
CA THR A 117 14.48 -18.41 -5.07
C THR A 117 13.17 -17.83 -4.56
N ILE A 118 13.00 -16.52 -4.76
CA ILE A 118 11.74 -15.79 -4.60
C ILE A 118 11.33 -15.28 -5.97
N LYS A 119 10.13 -15.64 -6.41
CA LYS A 119 9.49 -15.20 -7.65
C LYS A 119 8.60 -14.00 -7.44
N ARG A 120 7.81 -14.01 -6.38
CA ARG A 120 6.91 -12.93 -6.01
C ARG A 120 6.92 -12.70 -4.51
N LEU A 121 6.99 -11.43 -4.11
CA LEU A 121 6.93 -10.99 -2.73
C LEU A 121 6.13 -9.70 -2.67
N GLY A 122 5.15 -9.61 -1.78
CA GLY A 122 4.32 -8.42 -1.66
C GLY A 122 3.02 -8.64 -0.90
N PHE A 123 2.05 -7.76 -1.13
CA PHE A 123 0.78 -7.77 -0.43
C PHE A 123 -0.37 -7.45 -1.38
N ILE A 124 -1.55 -7.99 -1.07
CA ILE A 124 -2.83 -7.47 -1.55
C ILE A 124 -3.47 -6.76 -0.38
N LEU A 125 -3.62 -5.44 -0.47
CA LEU A 125 -4.37 -4.67 0.53
C LEU A 125 -5.86 -4.76 0.19
N HIS A 126 -6.67 -5.17 1.17
CA HIS A 126 -8.13 -5.21 1.04
C HIS A 126 -8.70 -3.96 1.68
N LEU A 127 -9.39 -3.18 0.86
CA LEU A 127 -9.92 -1.88 1.20
C LEU A 127 -11.45 -1.91 1.27
N THR A 128 -12.03 -0.90 1.90
CA THR A 128 -13.47 -0.65 1.86
C THR A 128 -14.01 -0.57 0.42
N ASN A 129 -15.31 -0.81 0.26
CA ASN A 129 -16.00 -0.82 -1.03
C ASN A 129 -15.46 -1.88 -2.01
N ASN A 130 -15.03 -3.04 -1.50
CA ASN A 130 -14.52 -4.17 -2.28
C ASN A 130 -13.34 -3.81 -3.21
N ARG A 131 -12.55 -2.80 -2.82
CA ARG A 131 -11.34 -2.40 -3.55
C ARG A 131 -10.17 -3.23 -3.06
N SER A 132 -9.23 -3.54 -3.97
CA SER A 132 -7.97 -4.17 -3.60
C SER A 132 -6.81 -3.48 -4.29
N GLN A 133 -5.68 -3.36 -3.59
CA GLN A 133 -4.45 -2.77 -4.12
C GLN A 133 -3.28 -3.74 -3.97
N ASN A 134 -2.71 -4.14 -5.09
CA ASN A 134 -1.48 -4.94 -5.10
C ASN A 134 -0.27 -4.05 -4.81
N PHE A 135 0.59 -4.50 -3.90
CA PHE A 135 1.88 -3.89 -3.60
C PHE A 135 2.98 -4.94 -3.69
N MET A 136 3.73 -4.94 -4.79
CA MET A 136 4.83 -5.88 -5.01
C MET A 136 6.18 -5.27 -4.62
N LEU A 137 6.99 -6.09 -3.96
CA LEU A 137 8.39 -5.85 -3.61
C LEU A 137 9.33 -6.65 -4.54
N VAL A 138 8.88 -7.82 -5.01
CA VAL A 138 9.58 -8.65 -5.99
C VAL A 138 8.57 -9.13 -7.02
N ILE A 139 8.88 -8.94 -8.31
CA ILE A 139 8.06 -9.39 -9.45
C ILE A 139 8.80 -10.33 -10.40
N SER A 140 10.08 -10.60 -10.13
CA SER A 140 10.96 -11.42 -10.96
C SER A 140 11.74 -12.41 -10.09
N GLU A 141 11.95 -13.61 -10.61
CA GLU A 141 12.70 -14.66 -9.91
C GLU A 141 14.13 -14.21 -9.55
N SER A 142 14.45 -14.23 -8.26
CA SER A 142 15.76 -13.89 -7.72
C SER A 142 16.15 -14.87 -6.62
N LYS A 143 17.46 -15.10 -6.44
CA LYS A 143 17.96 -15.92 -5.35
C LYS A 143 17.69 -15.26 -4.01
N THR A 144 17.35 -16.07 -3.01
CA THR A 144 17.09 -15.61 -1.64
C THR A 144 18.31 -14.94 -0.99
N ASP A 145 19.53 -15.34 -1.38
CA ASP A 145 20.78 -14.83 -0.81
C ASP A 145 21.21 -13.45 -1.34
N SER A 146 20.58 -12.98 -2.43
CA SER A 146 20.82 -11.69 -3.05
C SER A 146 20.52 -10.54 -2.08
N PHE A 147 21.39 -9.52 -2.08
CA PHE A 147 21.20 -8.31 -1.27
C PHE A 147 19.81 -7.67 -1.48
N LEU A 148 19.37 -7.58 -2.75
CA LEU A 148 18.06 -7.01 -3.09
C LEU A 148 16.91 -7.84 -2.52
N THR A 149 17.03 -9.17 -2.52
CA THR A 149 16.00 -10.06 -2.00
C THR A 149 15.94 -10.03 -0.49
N LYS A 150 17.09 -9.93 0.19
CA LYS A 150 17.15 -9.73 1.65
C LYS A 150 16.53 -8.39 2.07
N SER A 151 16.87 -7.31 1.38
CA SER A 151 16.27 -6.00 1.63
C SER A 151 14.76 -6.00 1.38
N ALA A 152 14.30 -6.64 0.29
CA ALA A 152 12.87 -6.78 0.03
C ALA A 152 12.14 -7.62 1.08
N MET A 153 12.80 -8.63 1.66
CA MET A 153 12.25 -9.41 2.78
C MET A 153 12.16 -8.62 4.09
N GLU A 154 13.16 -7.78 4.38
CA GLU A 154 13.11 -6.87 5.51
C GLU A 154 11.98 -5.85 5.35
N ASP A 155 11.87 -5.23 4.18
CA ASP A 155 10.75 -4.34 3.84
C ASP A 155 9.40 -5.05 3.98
N TYR A 156 9.29 -6.29 3.50
CA TYR A 156 8.09 -7.10 3.64
C TYR A 156 7.69 -7.28 5.12
N ASN A 157 8.61 -7.69 5.98
CA ASN A 157 8.31 -7.91 7.40
C ASN A 157 7.90 -6.62 8.10
N ASN A 158 8.61 -5.53 7.82
CA ASN A 158 8.34 -4.21 8.34
C ASN A 158 6.96 -3.68 7.91
N ILE A 159 6.60 -3.89 6.64
CA ILE A 159 5.27 -3.53 6.13
C ILE A 159 4.18 -4.37 6.80
N ALA A 160 4.36 -5.69 6.89
CA ALA A 160 3.37 -6.58 7.51
C ALA A 160 3.07 -6.16 8.96
N ALA A 161 4.12 -5.93 9.77
CA ALA A 161 3.99 -5.46 11.15
C ALA A 161 3.27 -4.10 11.24
N LYS A 162 3.56 -3.18 10.31
CA LYS A 162 2.91 -1.88 10.26
C LYS A 162 1.42 -1.99 9.90
N LEU A 163 1.08 -2.84 8.93
CA LEU A 163 -0.31 -3.09 8.54
C LEU A 163 -1.10 -3.75 9.70
N ASP A 164 -0.49 -4.71 10.40
CA ASP A 164 -1.08 -5.32 11.60
C ASP A 164 -1.37 -4.27 12.68
N GLN A 165 -0.44 -3.35 12.92
CA GLN A 165 -0.63 -2.26 13.88
C GLN A 165 -1.80 -1.35 13.51
N ILE A 166 -1.93 -1.00 12.22
CA ILE A 166 -3.02 -0.15 11.71
C ILE A 166 -4.36 -0.85 11.94
N ILE A 167 -4.48 -2.12 11.53
CA ILE A 167 -5.71 -2.92 11.67
C ILE A 167 -6.07 -3.17 13.14
N ALA A 168 -5.08 -3.40 14.01
CA ALA A 168 -5.33 -3.56 15.43
C ALA A 168 -5.84 -2.27 16.07
N SER A 169 -5.35 -1.12 15.60
CA SER A 169 -5.72 0.20 16.10
C SER A 169 -7.09 0.69 15.60
N SER A 170 -7.56 0.19 14.44
CA SER A 170 -8.93 0.43 13.96
C SER A 170 -9.98 -0.40 14.72
N ASN A 171 -9.57 -1.55 15.27
CA ASN A 171 -10.45 -2.49 15.99
C ASN A 171 -10.50 -2.24 17.52
N GLN A 172 -9.84 -1.21 18.03
CA GLN A 172 -10.06 -0.75 19.40
C GLN A 172 -11.44 -0.07 19.47
N PRO A 173 -12.27 -0.33 20.49
CA PRO A 173 -13.49 0.45 20.70
C PRO A 173 -13.09 1.92 20.78
N THR A 174 -13.51 2.69 19.78
CA THR A 174 -13.27 4.12 19.68
C THR A 174 -13.72 4.78 20.98
N THR A 175 -12.76 5.31 21.74
CA THR A 175 -13.04 6.32 22.76
C THR A 175 -13.89 7.41 22.11
N ALA A 176 -14.96 7.84 22.78
CA ALA A 176 -15.98 8.76 22.24
C ALA A 176 -15.38 9.96 21.47
N ALA A 177 -14.26 10.50 21.96
CA ALA A 177 -13.52 11.60 21.34
C ALA A 177 -13.04 11.34 19.89
N LYS A 178 -12.72 10.09 19.50
CA LYS A 178 -12.33 9.79 18.10
C LYS A 178 -13.56 9.72 17.19
N SER A 179 -14.69 9.17 17.69
CA SER A 179 -15.96 9.16 16.96
C SER A 179 -16.46 10.59 16.71
N GLU A 180 -16.39 11.45 17.72
CA GLU A 180 -16.80 12.86 17.62
C GLU A 180 -15.99 13.61 16.54
N VAL A 181 -14.66 13.39 16.48
CA VAL A 181 -13.80 14.01 15.46
C VAL A 181 -14.08 13.48 14.06
N ASP A 182 -14.30 12.17 13.91
CA ASP A 182 -14.63 11.55 12.62
C ASP A 182 -16.02 11.99 12.14
N GLU A 183 -16.98 12.18 13.04
CA GLU A 183 -18.29 12.77 12.74
C GLU A 183 -18.15 14.23 12.29
N ILE A 184 -17.35 15.06 12.97
CA ILE A 184 -17.07 16.44 12.54
C ILE A 184 -16.47 16.46 11.12
N ARG A 185 -15.59 15.51 10.77
CA ARG A 185 -15.02 15.42 9.41
C ARG A 185 -16.10 15.09 8.37
N LYS A 186 -16.99 14.14 8.65
CA LYS A 186 -18.13 13.80 7.76
C LYS A 186 -19.07 14.99 7.55
N TYR A 187 -19.41 15.72 8.61
CA TYR A 187 -20.24 16.93 8.48
C TYR A 187 -19.53 18.02 7.66
N LYS A 188 -18.19 18.11 7.74
CA LYS A 188 -17.42 19.07 6.93
C LYS A 188 -17.48 18.73 5.44
N GLU A 189 -17.42 17.45 5.08
CA GLU A 189 -17.58 16.98 3.70
C GLU A 189 -18.98 17.32 3.17
N LEU A 190 -20.04 17.10 3.96
CA LEU A 190 -21.40 17.47 3.56
C LEU A 190 -21.59 18.98 3.34
N LEU A 191 -20.86 19.80 4.11
CA LEU A 191 -20.85 21.25 3.94
C LEU A 191 -20.10 21.64 2.64
N ASP A 192 -18.96 21.01 2.36
CA ASP A 192 -18.20 21.25 1.13
C ASP A 192 -18.97 20.79 -0.12
N ASP A 193 -19.77 19.74 0.00
CA ASP A 193 -20.69 19.26 -1.04
C ASP A 193 -21.97 20.12 -1.17
N GLY A 194 -22.15 21.11 -0.29
CA GLY A 194 -23.31 22.02 -0.29
C GLY A 194 -24.63 21.35 0.11
N ILE A 195 -24.56 20.18 0.76
CA ILE A 195 -25.73 19.41 1.21
C ILE A 195 -26.32 20.01 2.50
N ILE A 196 -25.45 20.55 3.36
CA ILE A 196 -25.83 21.23 4.60
C ILE A 196 -25.34 22.68 4.58
N THR A 197 -25.93 23.51 5.44
CA THR A 197 -25.51 24.91 5.58
C THR A 197 -24.37 25.05 6.61
N GLN A 198 -23.70 26.20 6.59
CA GLN A 198 -22.67 26.53 7.59
C GLN A 198 -23.24 26.51 9.03
N GLU A 199 -24.49 26.92 9.19
CA GLU A 199 -25.18 26.93 10.48
C GLU A 199 -25.48 25.50 10.99
N ASP A 200 -25.85 24.58 10.10
CA ASP A 200 -26.04 23.16 10.43
C ASP A 200 -24.73 22.51 10.89
N PHE A 201 -23.64 22.80 10.17
CA PHE A 201 -22.31 22.32 10.51
C PHE A 201 -21.85 22.83 11.88
N ASP A 202 -21.98 24.13 12.14
CA ASP A 202 -21.52 24.73 13.40
C ASP A 202 -22.37 24.27 14.60
N THR A 203 -23.66 24.01 14.40
CA THR A 203 -24.54 23.45 15.42
C THR A 203 -24.12 22.03 15.80
N LYS A 204 -23.94 21.16 14.78
CA LYS A 204 -23.50 19.78 15.02
C LYS A 204 -22.10 19.70 15.60
N LYS A 205 -21.19 20.59 15.17
CA LYS A 205 -19.85 20.68 15.73
C LYS A 205 -19.85 21.06 17.22
N LYS A 206 -20.72 21.96 17.67
CA LYS A 206 -20.84 22.30 19.10
C LYS A 206 -21.42 21.14 19.91
N GLU A 207 -22.46 20.49 19.40
CA GLU A 207 -23.08 19.32 20.02
C GLU A 207 -22.06 18.18 20.20
N LEU A 208 -21.27 17.89 19.16
CA LEU A 208 -20.22 16.86 19.18
C LEU A 208 -19.02 17.22 20.06
N LEU A 209 -18.82 18.50 20.39
CA LEU A 209 -17.75 18.96 21.29
C LEU A 209 -18.25 19.21 22.73
N GLY A 210 -19.54 19.03 22.99
CA GLY A 210 -20.16 19.27 24.30
C GLY A 210 -20.14 20.75 24.73
N LEU A 211 -20.27 21.69 23.79
CA LEU A 211 -20.18 23.15 23.98
C LEU A 211 -21.53 23.87 23.91
#